data_AF-A0A0J9SIV7-F1
#
_entry.id   AF-A0A0J9SIV7-F1
#
_cell.length_a   1.000
_cell.length_b   1.000
_cell.length_c   1.000
_cell.angle_alpha   90.00
_cell.angle_beta   90.00
_cell.angle_gamma   90.00
#
_symmetry.space_group_name_H-M   'P 1'
#
loop_
_entity.id
_entity.type
_entity.pdbx_description
1 polymer ?
#
loop_
_entity_poly.entity_id
_entity_poly.type
_entity_poly.pdbx_seq_one_letter_code
_entity_poly.pdbx_strand_id
1 'polypeptide(L)'
;MRNRMNRQYSEIDDSFESNCNKAIAYLKYLEEQYQGEIDTAKGIIYVYCWLYDVEFNKAQYNKNGINIYKKFLNEYTLIESMSNIPGIFQTYLKGNIDENLKNLYDLYYKFDKFKNKVKCENSYCKCAEECSNIYKKYKQEKCGNDDNTDFCKELHNFERHYNDYLKAHNTCDGNSYIRVILFPILITSIISFIVFFLFKVTNKFNLNKYKINTSIK
;
A
#
# COMPACT_ATOMS: atom_id res chain seq x y z
N MET A 1 16.71 -20.49 17.56
CA MET A 1 17.05 -19.57 16.45
C MET A 1 18.45 -18.98 16.58
N ARG A 2 18.77 -18.24 17.65
CA ARG A 2 20.07 -17.57 17.90
C ARG A 2 21.32 -18.42 17.61
N ASN A 3 21.45 -19.58 18.24
CA ASN A 3 22.63 -20.45 18.10
C ASN A 3 22.85 -21.03 16.68
N ARG A 4 21.80 -21.07 15.84
CA ARG A 4 21.89 -21.59 14.47
C ARG A 4 22.21 -20.49 13.47
N MET A 5 21.69 -19.30 13.69
CA MET A 5 22.00 -18.12 12.87
C MET A 5 23.38 -17.52 13.14
N ASN A 6 23.90 -17.64 14.37
CA ASN A 6 25.26 -17.22 14.75
C ASN A 6 26.39 -17.86 13.92
N ARG A 7 26.11 -18.98 13.24
CA ARG A 7 27.10 -19.65 12.37
C ARG A 7 27.26 -18.98 11.01
N GLN A 8 26.37 -18.05 10.65
CA GLN A 8 26.27 -17.53 9.28
C GLN A 8 26.33 -16.01 9.18
N TYR A 9 26.06 -15.29 10.27
CA TYR A 9 26.13 -13.83 10.33
C TYR A 9 27.02 -13.43 11.50
N SER A 10 27.98 -12.54 11.25
CA SER A 10 28.84 -11.98 12.29
C SER A 10 28.00 -11.03 13.16
N GLU A 11 27.86 -11.39 14.43
CA GLU A 11 27.18 -10.66 15.49
C GLU A 11 25.64 -10.56 15.35
N ILE A 12 24.95 -11.47 16.05
CA ILE A 12 23.52 -11.35 16.36
C ILE A 12 23.40 -10.65 17.70
N ASP A 13 22.89 -9.42 17.70
CA ASP A 13 22.65 -8.65 18.93
C ASP A 13 21.35 -9.10 19.65
N ASP A 14 21.09 -8.55 20.84
CA ASP A 14 19.85 -8.83 21.59
C ASP A 14 18.59 -8.28 20.91
N SER A 15 18.72 -7.25 20.06
CA SER A 15 17.60 -6.66 19.32
C SER A 15 17.09 -7.61 18.23
N PHE A 16 17.99 -8.33 17.55
CA PHE A 16 17.65 -9.34 16.57
C PHE A 16 16.78 -10.45 17.18
N GLU A 17 17.21 -11.03 18.31
CA GLU A 17 16.45 -12.10 18.96
C GLU A 17 15.08 -11.62 19.43
N SER A 18 15.01 -10.42 20.02
CA SER A 18 13.76 -9.81 20.46
C SER A 18 12.78 -9.58 19.28
N ASN A 19 13.28 -9.05 18.16
CA ASN A 19 12.47 -8.81 16.97
C ASN A 19 11.98 -10.11 16.33
N CYS A 20 12.84 -11.14 16.26
CA CYS A 20 12.44 -12.47 15.78
C CYS A 20 11.38 -13.11 16.68
N ASN A 21 11.49 -13.00 18.01
CA ASN A 21 10.49 -13.55 18.93
C ASN A 21 9.12 -12.88 18.76
N LYS A 22 9.09 -11.55 18.55
CA LYS A 22 7.85 -10.83 18.22
C LYS A 22 7.26 -11.30 16.89
N ALA A 23 8.09 -11.47 15.87
CA ALA A 23 7.65 -11.99 14.57
C ALA A 23 7.06 -13.40 14.69
N ILE A 24 7.72 -14.29 15.45
CA ILE A 24 7.22 -15.65 15.73
C ILE A 24 5.86 -15.59 16.42
N ALA A 25 5.72 -14.78 17.47
CA ALA A 25 4.46 -14.65 18.20
C ALA A 25 3.33 -14.15 17.29
N TYR A 26 3.62 -13.19 16.41
CA TYR A 26 2.63 -12.71 15.45
C TYR A 26 2.28 -13.74 14.38
N LEU A 27 3.25 -14.52 13.87
CA LEU A 27 2.96 -15.61 12.93
C LEU A 27 2.06 -16.68 13.56
N LYS A 28 2.28 -17.05 14.82
CA LYS A 28 1.38 -17.96 15.55
C LYS A 28 -0.03 -17.39 15.66
N TYR A 29 -0.14 -16.12 16.03
CA TYR A 29 -1.42 -15.42 16.06
C TYR A 29 -2.13 -15.45 14.70
N LEU A 30 -1.40 -15.30 13.60
CA LEU A 30 -2.00 -15.39 12.26
C LEU A 30 -2.60 -16.78 12.01
N GLU A 31 -1.90 -17.84 12.40
CA GLU A 31 -2.38 -19.22 12.22
C GLU A 31 -3.57 -19.57 13.12
N GLU A 32 -3.60 -19.03 14.33
CA GLU A 32 -4.69 -19.26 15.29
C GLU A 32 -5.96 -18.49 14.92
N GLN A 33 -5.83 -17.26 14.43
CA GLN A 33 -6.97 -16.35 14.24
C GLN A 33 -7.51 -16.33 12.81
N TYR A 34 -6.67 -16.57 11.80
CA TYR A 34 -7.09 -16.50 10.41
C TYR A 34 -7.18 -17.91 9.81
N GLN A 35 -8.40 -18.28 9.42
CA GLN A 35 -8.65 -19.53 8.69
C GLN A 35 -8.37 -19.40 7.18
N GLY A 36 -8.10 -18.17 6.69
CA GLY A 36 -7.96 -17.86 5.26
C GLY A 36 -6.51 -17.62 4.83
N GLU A 37 -6.05 -18.36 3.82
CA GLU A 37 -4.66 -18.30 3.34
C GLU A 37 -4.27 -16.92 2.77
N ILE A 38 -5.22 -16.16 2.22
CA ILE A 38 -4.98 -14.82 1.66
C ILE A 38 -4.68 -13.79 2.76
N ASP A 39 -5.44 -13.78 3.86
CA ASP A 39 -5.21 -12.81 4.94
C ASP A 39 -3.94 -13.16 5.72
N THR A 40 -3.67 -14.46 5.89
CA THR A 40 -2.39 -14.93 6.40
C THR A 40 -1.23 -14.50 5.49
N ALA A 41 -1.37 -14.57 4.17
CA ALA A 41 -0.36 -14.06 3.24
C ALA A 41 -0.08 -12.55 3.41
N LYS A 42 -1.13 -11.73 3.61
CA LYS A 42 -0.97 -10.30 3.95
C LYS A 42 -0.20 -10.11 5.25
N GLY A 43 -0.52 -10.89 6.28
CA GLY A 43 0.21 -10.87 7.54
C GLY A 43 1.69 -11.28 7.40
N ILE A 44 1.98 -12.27 6.55
CA ILE A 44 3.36 -12.69 6.24
C ILE A 44 4.15 -11.57 5.54
N ILE A 45 3.51 -10.82 4.62
CA ILE A 45 4.14 -9.65 3.99
C ILE A 45 4.47 -8.60 5.04
N TYR A 46 3.52 -8.30 5.94
CA TYR A 46 3.72 -7.34 7.02
C TYR A 46 4.94 -7.72 7.89
N VAL A 47 5.03 -8.99 8.31
CA VAL A 47 6.17 -9.47 9.14
C VAL A 47 7.50 -9.28 8.41
N TYR A 48 7.58 -9.63 7.13
CA TYR A 48 8.81 -9.40 6.35
C TYR A 48 9.18 -7.92 6.32
N CYS A 49 8.24 -7.06 5.94
CA CYS A 49 8.51 -5.65 5.77
C CYS A 49 8.92 -4.99 7.10
N TRP A 50 8.25 -5.36 8.19
CA TRP A 50 8.61 -4.92 9.53
C TRP A 50 10.01 -5.39 9.93
N LEU A 51 10.31 -6.69 9.79
CA LEU A 51 11.65 -7.23 10.06
C LEU A 51 12.73 -6.61 9.17
N TYR A 52 12.39 -6.29 7.92
CA TYR A 52 13.31 -5.62 7.01
C TYR A 52 13.68 -4.22 7.53
N ASP A 53 12.70 -3.47 8.00
CA ASP A 53 12.89 -2.12 8.54
C ASP A 53 13.69 -2.11 9.85
N VAL A 54 13.36 -3.00 10.78
CA VAL A 54 13.96 -3.00 12.12
C VAL A 54 15.27 -3.79 12.18
N GLU A 55 15.50 -4.69 11.23
CA GLU A 55 16.59 -5.66 11.30
C GLU A 55 17.30 -5.92 9.97
N PHE A 56 16.61 -6.46 8.95
CA PHE A 56 17.30 -7.04 7.78
C PHE A 56 17.94 -6.00 6.84
N ASN A 57 17.63 -4.71 6.98
CA ASN A 57 18.28 -3.64 6.25
C ASN A 57 19.68 -3.26 6.82
N LYS A 58 20.05 -3.73 8.02
CA LYS A 58 21.35 -3.44 8.65
C LYS A 58 22.50 -3.94 7.76
N ALA A 59 23.60 -3.18 7.73
CA ALA A 59 24.74 -3.44 6.84
C ALA A 59 25.33 -4.85 6.99
N GLN A 60 25.35 -5.39 8.21
CA GLN A 60 25.83 -6.74 8.54
C GLN A 60 25.09 -7.88 7.81
N TYR A 61 23.92 -7.60 7.23
CA TYR A 61 23.09 -8.57 6.53
C TYR A 61 23.17 -8.47 5.00
N ASN A 62 24.10 -7.66 4.46
CA ASN A 62 24.37 -7.50 3.03
C ASN A 62 23.11 -7.15 2.20
N LYS A 63 22.11 -6.51 2.82
CA LYS A 63 20.80 -6.18 2.21
C LYS A 63 20.06 -7.40 1.62
N ASN A 64 20.40 -8.62 2.03
CA ASN A 64 19.80 -9.85 1.49
C ASN A 64 18.56 -10.29 2.28
N GLY A 65 17.66 -9.34 2.57
CA GLY A 65 16.57 -9.52 3.52
C GLY A 65 15.60 -10.65 3.15
N ILE A 66 15.37 -10.91 1.86
CA ILE A 66 14.47 -12.00 1.44
C ILE A 66 15.04 -13.38 1.75
N ASN A 67 16.34 -13.60 1.58
CA ASN A 67 16.96 -14.88 1.90
C ASN A 67 17.06 -15.09 3.41
N ILE A 68 17.25 -14.01 4.17
CA ILE A 68 17.16 -14.07 5.64
C ILE A 68 15.75 -14.45 6.06
N TYR A 69 14.73 -13.83 5.46
CA TYR A 69 13.35 -14.13 5.76
C TYR A 69 12.97 -15.59 5.44
N LYS A 70 13.42 -16.13 4.30
CA LYS A 70 13.24 -17.56 3.96
C LYS A 70 13.81 -18.48 5.03
N LYS A 71 15.02 -18.18 5.51
CA LYS A 71 15.65 -18.95 6.60
C LYS A 71 14.89 -18.79 7.91
N PHE A 72 14.40 -17.58 8.21
CA PHE A 72 13.56 -17.33 9.37
C PHE A 72 12.29 -18.20 9.33
N LEU A 73 11.60 -18.29 8.19
CA LEU A 73 10.43 -19.16 8.02
C LEU A 73 10.77 -20.65 8.12
N ASN A 74 11.93 -21.07 7.62
CA ASN A 74 12.39 -22.46 7.78
C ASN A 74 12.73 -22.80 9.23
N GLU A 75 13.25 -21.87 10.01
CA GLU A 75 13.48 -22.07 11.44
C GLU A 75 12.15 -22.03 12.22
N TYR A 76 11.16 -21.26 11.75
CA TYR A 76 9.83 -21.23 12.34
C TYR A 76 9.13 -22.59 12.30
N THR A 77 9.28 -23.38 11.23
CA THR A 77 8.70 -24.74 11.17
C THR A 77 9.32 -25.71 12.18
N LEU A 78 10.50 -25.42 12.69
CA LEU A 78 11.12 -26.24 13.74
C LEU A 78 10.55 -25.92 15.13
N ILE A 79 9.91 -24.74 15.26
CA ILE A 79 9.20 -24.31 16.46
C ILE A 79 7.72 -24.75 16.36
N GLU A 80 7.12 -24.54 15.19
CA GLU A 80 5.72 -24.87 14.88
C GLU A 80 5.66 -25.88 13.73
N SER A 81 5.83 -27.16 14.04
CA SER A 81 5.99 -28.22 13.03
C SER A 81 4.76 -28.48 12.15
N MET A 82 3.58 -28.05 12.60
CA MET A 82 2.33 -28.15 11.83
C MET A 82 1.99 -26.86 11.09
N SER A 83 2.86 -25.86 11.12
CA SER A 83 2.60 -24.57 10.51
C SER A 83 2.46 -24.65 8.99
N ASN A 84 1.47 -23.93 8.45
CA ASN A 84 1.31 -23.73 7.01
C ASN A 84 1.90 -22.39 6.52
N ILE A 85 2.47 -21.57 7.40
CA ILE A 85 3.03 -20.25 7.04
C ILE A 85 4.04 -20.32 5.86
N PRO A 86 5.05 -21.22 5.86
CA PRO A 86 5.97 -21.30 4.72
C PRO A 86 5.27 -21.77 3.44
N GLY A 87 4.26 -22.65 3.56
CA GLY A 87 3.45 -23.11 2.43
C GLY A 87 2.68 -21.95 1.80
N ILE A 88 2.04 -21.12 2.62
CA ILE A 88 1.33 -19.92 2.18
C ILE A 88 2.31 -18.92 1.53
N PHE A 89 3.47 -18.69 2.14
CA PHE A 89 4.52 -17.84 1.56
C PHE A 89 4.98 -18.36 0.19
N GLN A 90 5.12 -19.67 0.02
CA GLN A 90 5.52 -20.26 -1.25
C GLN A 90 4.40 -20.21 -2.30
N THR A 91 3.15 -20.48 -1.93
CA THR A 91 2.03 -20.59 -2.87
C THR A 91 1.48 -19.23 -3.28
N TYR A 92 1.20 -18.36 -2.31
CA TYR A 92 0.55 -17.06 -2.55
C TYR A 92 1.53 -15.96 -2.92
N LEU A 93 2.74 -16.03 -2.37
CA LEU A 93 3.77 -15.01 -2.57
C LEU A 93 4.91 -15.50 -3.47
N LYS A 94 4.80 -16.73 -4.00
CA LYS A 94 5.80 -17.35 -4.89
C LYS A 94 7.21 -17.36 -4.28
N GLY A 95 7.28 -17.44 -2.95
CA GLY A 95 8.55 -17.39 -2.22
C GLY A 95 9.29 -16.05 -2.36
N ASN A 96 8.59 -14.96 -2.68
CA ASN A 96 9.18 -13.63 -2.81
C ASN A 96 8.21 -12.56 -2.31
N ILE A 97 8.69 -11.33 -2.17
CA ILE A 97 7.82 -10.18 -1.88
C ILE A 97 8.05 -9.16 -2.98
N ASP A 98 6.96 -8.89 -3.70
CA ASP A 98 6.92 -7.99 -4.84
C ASP A 98 7.31 -6.56 -4.43
N GLU A 99 7.98 -5.84 -5.32
CA GLU A 99 8.44 -4.47 -5.07
C GLU A 99 7.26 -3.52 -4.80
N ASN A 100 6.14 -3.70 -5.49
CA ASN A 100 4.95 -2.87 -5.28
C ASN A 100 4.36 -3.09 -3.88
N LEU A 101 4.39 -4.31 -3.35
CA LEU A 101 3.98 -4.59 -1.97
C LEU A 101 4.90 -3.89 -0.96
N LYS A 102 6.22 -3.86 -1.21
CA LYS A 102 7.17 -3.12 -0.35
C LYS A 102 6.91 -1.62 -0.40
N ASN A 103 6.63 -1.08 -1.58
CA ASN A 103 6.29 0.33 -1.77
C ASN A 103 4.97 0.70 -1.05
N LEU A 104 3.94 -0.16 -1.14
CA LEU A 104 2.71 0.03 -0.36
C LEU A 104 2.99 0.03 1.14
N TYR A 105 3.76 -0.94 1.63
CA TYR A 105 4.13 -1.00 3.03
C TYR A 105 4.87 0.27 3.48
N ASP A 106 5.89 0.73 2.76
CA ASP A 106 6.63 1.96 3.11
C ASP A 106 5.69 3.18 3.19
N LEU A 107 4.76 3.29 2.24
CA LEU A 107 3.78 4.36 2.18
C LEU A 107 2.85 4.32 3.42
N TYR A 108 2.26 3.17 3.73
CA TYR A 108 1.37 3.00 4.89
C TYR A 108 2.12 3.16 6.22
N TYR A 109 3.35 2.68 6.31
CA TYR A 109 4.18 2.81 7.50
C TYR A 109 4.53 4.27 7.80
N LYS A 110 4.90 5.05 6.77
CA LYS A 110 5.13 6.49 6.90
C LYS A 110 3.85 7.24 7.25
N PHE A 111 2.73 6.84 6.67
CA PHE A 111 1.43 7.40 7.04
C PHE A 111 1.09 7.13 8.50
N ASP A 112 1.31 5.92 9.02
CA ASP A 112 1.10 5.60 10.43
C ASP A 112 2.01 6.43 11.35
N LYS A 113 3.30 6.55 11.03
CA LYS A 113 4.22 7.43 11.77
C LYS A 113 3.75 8.87 11.79
N PHE A 114 3.30 9.36 10.65
CA PHE A 114 2.72 10.69 10.53
C PHE A 114 1.50 10.86 11.43
N LYS A 115 0.54 9.92 11.40
CA LYS A 115 -0.64 9.94 12.27
C LYS A 115 -0.25 10.00 13.75
N ASN A 116 0.76 9.23 14.12
CA ASN A 116 1.27 9.13 15.49
C ASN A 116 2.32 10.21 15.85
N LYS A 117 2.57 11.18 14.96
CA LYS A 117 3.55 12.28 15.13
C LYS A 117 4.98 11.81 15.42
N VAL A 118 5.33 10.59 15.01
CA VAL A 118 6.64 9.98 15.25
C VAL A 118 7.67 10.58 14.29
N LYS A 119 8.74 11.17 14.82
CA LYS A 119 9.85 11.79 14.05
C LYS A 119 9.41 12.94 13.13
N CYS A 120 8.32 13.61 13.43
CA CYS A 120 7.90 14.83 12.73
C CYS A 120 8.59 16.05 13.33
N GLU A 121 9.91 16.11 13.15
CA GLU A 121 10.74 17.18 13.68
C GLU A 121 10.39 18.51 12.98
N ASN A 122 9.78 19.41 13.77
CA ASN A 122 9.50 20.82 13.50
C ASN A 122 8.25 21.15 12.67
N SER A 123 7.59 20.20 11.99
CA SER A 123 6.28 20.46 11.38
C SER A 123 5.52 19.18 11.06
N TYR A 124 4.33 19.05 11.65
CA TYR A 124 3.39 17.99 11.31
C TYR A 124 2.99 18.02 9.83
N CYS A 125 2.85 19.21 9.25
CA CYS A 125 2.47 19.36 7.85
C CYS A 125 3.58 19.03 6.87
N LYS A 126 4.84 19.19 7.28
CA LYS A 126 5.97 18.71 6.49
C LYS A 126 5.99 17.18 6.40
N CYS A 127 5.73 16.48 7.50
CA CYS A 127 5.54 15.02 7.49
C CYS A 127 4.40 14.59 6.56
N ALA A 128 3.27 15.30 6.62
CA ALA A 128 2.14 15.06 5.74
C ALA A 128 2.54 15.23 4.27
N GLU A 129 3.24 16.32 3.96
CA GLU A 129 3.74 16.62 2.61
C GLU A 129 4.72 15.54 2.11
N GLU A 130 5.67 15.10 2.93
CA GLU A 130 6.61 14.03 2.60
C GLU A 130 5.87 12.72 2.26
N CYS A 131 4.87 12.35 3.07
CA CYS A 131 4.02 11.20 2.81
C CYS A 131 3.25 11.33 1.49
N SER A 132 2.67 12.51 1.23
CA SER A 132 1.98 12.83 -0.03
C SER A 132 2.91 12.75 -1.24
N ASN A 133 4.14 13.22 -1.12
CA ASN A 133 5.12 13.21 -2.21
C ASN A 133 5.55 11.78 -2.58
N ILE A 134 5.65 10.88 -1.60
CA ILE A 134 5.92 9.45 -1.86
C ILE A 134 4.75 8.82 -2.62
N TYR A 135 3.50 9.07 -2.19
CA TYR A 135 2.32 8.62 -2.92
C TYR A 135 2.33 9.11 -4.37
N LYS A 136 2.56 10.41 -4.61
CA LYS A 136 2.61 10.98 -5.97
C LYS A 136 3.70 10.32 -6.81
N LYS A 137 4.88 10.11 -6.24
CA LYS A 137 5.99 9.42 -6.91
C LYS A 137 5.57 8.02 -7.35
N TYR A 138 5.03 7.21 -6.45
CA TYR A 138 4.60 5.85 -6.79
C TYR A 138 3.48 5.81 -7.81
N LYS A 139 2.51 6.72 -7.71
CA LYS A 139 1.44 6.85 -8.70
C LYS A 139 2.00 7.20 -10.08
N GLN A 140 2.90 8.17 -10.16
CA GLN A 140 3.52 8.58 -11.41
C GLN A 140 4.39 7.48 -12.04
N GLU A 141 5.21 6.79 -11.23
CA GLU A 141 6.16 5.80 -11.71
C GLU A 141 5.50 4.46 -12.10
N LYS A 142 4.38 4.11 -11.47
CA LYS A 142 3.84 2.73 -11.55
C LYS A 142 2.40 2.64 -12.08
N CYS A 143 1.62 3.71 -12.06
CA CYS A 143 0.21 3.67 -12.51
C CYS A 143 -0.01 4.21 -13.92
N GLY A 144 0.89 5.02 -14.45
CA GLY A 144 0.84 5.47 -15.84
C GLY A 144 -0.57 5.90 -16.27
N ASN A 145 -1.06 5.33 -17.38
CA ASN A 145 -2.45 5.47 -17.85
C ASN A 145 -3.34 4.26 -17.50
N ASP A 146 -2.78 3.22 -16.86
CA ASP A 146 -3.48 1.98 -16.53
C ASP A 146 -3.72 1.91 -15.01
N ASP A 147 -4.73 2.67 -14.57
CA ASP A 147 -5.15 2.75 -13.17
C ASP A 147 -5.81 1.45 -12.65
N ASN A 148 -5.90 0.39 -13.46
CA ASN A 148 -6.62 -0.84 -13.11
C ASN A 148 -5.78 -1.94 -12.46
N THR A 149 -4.47 -1.74 -12.29
CA THR A 149 -3.65 -2.70 -11.53
C THR A 149 -4.02 -2.66 -10.04
N ASP A 150 -3.86 -3.79 -9.35
CA ASP A 150 -4.22 -3.88 -7.92
C ASP A 150 -3.37 -2.94 -7.06
N PHE A 151 -2.11 -2.70 -7.44
CA PHE A 151 -1.28 -1.69 -6.79
C PHE A 151 -1.88 -0.28 -6.91
N CYS A 152 -2.34 0.10 -8.10
CA CYS A 152 -2.91 1.42 -8.35
C CYS A 152 -4.25 1.61 -7.64
N LYS A 153 -5.09 0.57 -7.61
CA LYS A 153 -6.31 0.55 -6.78
C LYS A 153 -5.98 0.79 -5.31
N GLU A 154 -4.93 0.15 -4.78
CA GLU A 154 -4.53 0.38 -3.39
C GLU A 154 -3.93 1.76 -3.15
N LEU A 155 -3.23 2.35 -4.13
CA LEU A 155 -2.81 3.75 -4.04
C LEU A 155 -4.02 4.71 -4.01
N HIS A 156 -5.10 4.42 -4.73
CA HIS A 156 -6.35 5.18 -4.64
C HIS A 156 -7.03 5.01 -3.27
N ASN A 157 -7.03 3.80 -2.70
CA ASN A 157 -7.52 3.56 -1.35
C ASN A 157 -6.71 4.35 -0.32
N PHE A 158 -5.39 4.34 -0.45
CA PHE A 158 -4.49 5.12 0.38
C PHE A 158 -4.81 6.63 0.31
N GLU A 159 -4.96 7.18 -0.89
CA GLU A 159 -5.30 8.60 -1.10
C GLU A 159 -6.59 8.98 -0.35
N ARG A 160 -7.61 8.12 -0.41
CA ARG A 160 -8.86 8.33 0.32
C ARG A 160 -8.61 8.38 1.83
N HIS A 161 -7.94 7.37 2.38
CA HIS A 161 -7.65 7.30 3.82
C HIS A 161 -6.80 8.49 4.31
N TYR A 162 -5.81 8.89 3.52
CA TYR A 162 -4.95 10.04 3.82
C TYR A 162 -5.75 11.35 3.87
N ASN A 163 -6.60 11.58 2.87
CA ASN A 163 -7.43 12.78 2.78
C ASN A 163 -8.49 12.85 3.89
N ASP A 164 -9.13 11.72 4.19
CA ASP A 164 -10.12 11.63 5.27
C ASP A 164 -9.47 11.95 6.62
N TYR A 165 -8.27 11.43 6.86
CA TYR A 165 -7.52 11.72 8.07
C TYR A 165 -7.16 13.21 8.19
N LEU A 166 -6.63 13.84 7.13
CA LEU A 166 -6.33 15.28 7.14
C LEU A 166 -7.56 16.14 7.39
N LYS A 167 -8.69 15.80 6.75
CA LYS A 167 -9.96 16.52 6.89
C LYS A 167 -10.50 16.42 8.31
N ALA A 168 -10.42 15.24 8.93
CA ALA A 168 -10.92 15.03 10.28
C ALA A 168 -10.09 15.79 11.34
N HIS A 169 -8.80 16.00 11.09
CA HIS A 169 -7.90 16.59 12.08
C HIS A 169 -7.62 18.08 11.84
N ASN A 170 -8.07 18.67 10.72
CA ASN A 170 -7.85 20.09 10.35
C ASN A 170 -6.40 20.55 10.58
N THR A 171 -5.45 19.64 10.40
CA THR A 171 -4.10 19.77 10.94
C THR A 171 -3.17 20.58 10.05
N CYS A 172 -3.54 20.78 8.78
CA CYS A 172 -2.73 21.47 7.78
C CYS A 172 -3.61 22.33 6.89
N ASP A 173 -3.54 23.64 7.08
CA ASP A 173 -4.27 24.59 6.23
C ASP A 173 -3.71 24.55 4.80
N GLY A 174 -4.51 23.97 3.90
CA GLY A 174 -4.87 24.67 2.68
C GLY A 174 -4.00 24.53 1.43
N ASN A 175 -2.89 23.81 1.42
CA ASN A 175 -2.10 23.60 0.18
C ASN A 175 -1.81 22.12 -0.15
N SER A 176 -2.66 21.18 0.28
CA SER A 176 -2.50 19.78 -0.14
C SER A 176 -2.86 19.61 -1.62
N TYR A 177 -1.84 19.54 -2.46
CA TYR A 177 -1.81 19.30 -3.91
C TYR A 177 -2.79 18.24 -4.47
N ILE A 178 -3.39 17.40 -3.63
CA ILE A 178 -4.39 16.42 -4.03
C ILE A 178 -5.73 17.10 -4.39
N ARG A 179 -6.12 18.20 -3.74
CA ARG A 179 -7.25 19.03 -4.20
C ARG A 179 -6.95 19.68 -5.57
N VAL A 180 -5.71 20.07 -5.82
CA VAL A 180 -5.32 20.77 -7.05
C VAL A 180 -5.46 19.86 -8.28
N ILE A 181 -5.35 18.53 -8.13
CA ILE A 181 -5.50 17.58 -9.25
C ILE A 181 -6.94 17.07 -9.36
N LEU A 182 -7.63 16.81 -8.24
CA LEU A 182 -9.01 16.29 -8.27
C LEU A 182 -10.04 17.34 -8.71
N PHE A 183 -9.89 18.61 -8.33
CA PHE A 183 -10.86 19.65 -8.72
C PHE A 183 -10.94 19.85 -10.25
N PRO A 184 -9.83 20.00 -10.99
CA PRO A 184 -9.88 20.10 -12.45
C PRO A 184 -10.46 18.86 -13.13
N ILE A 185 -10.17 17.66 -12.62
CA ILE A 185 -10.66 16.40 -13.20
C ILE A 185 -12.18 16.25 -12.99
N LEU A 186 -12.69 16.56 -11.79
CA LEU A 186 -14.12 16.51 -11.51
C LEU A 186 -14.89 17.57 -12.32
N ILE A 187 -14.33 18.78 -12.45
CA ILE A 187 -14.95 19.87 -13.23
C ILE A 187 -14.98 19.50 -14.73
N THR A 188 -13.87 19.01 -15.29
CA THR A 188 -13.83 18.62 -16.71
C THR A 188 -14.76 17.45 -17.02
N SER A 189 -14.89 16.48 -16.10
CA SER A 189 -15.85 15.37 -16.21
C SER A 189 -17.31 15.85 -16.21
N ILE A 190 -17.67 16.74 -15.27
CA ILE A 190 -19.03 17.31 -15.18
C ILE A 190 -19.36 18.12 -16.44
N ILE A 191 -18.45 18.98 -16.90
CA ILE A 191 -18.64 19.77 -18.12
C ILE A 191 -18.82 18.86 -19.35
N SER A 192 -17.97 17.84 -19.49
CA SER A 192 -18.05 16.89 -20.60
C SER A 192 -19.39 16.15 -20.61
N PHE A 193 -19.88 15.76 -19.43
CA PHE A 193 -21.20 15.15 -19.27
C PHE A 193 -22.30 16.12 -19.69
N ILE A 194 -22.31 17.36 -19.18
CA ILE A 194 -23.31 18.37 -19.53
C ILE A 194 -23.34 18.63 -21.05
N VAL A 195 -22.17 18.81 -21.69
CA VAL A 195 -22.07 19.02 -23.14
C VAL A 195 -22.62 17.83 -23.91
N PHE A 196 -22.31 16.59 -23.49
CA PHE A 196 -22.84 15.38 -24.11
C PHE A 196 -24.37 15.31 -24.04
N PHE A 197 -24.96 15.62 -22.88
CA PHE A 197 -26.43 15.67 -22.73
C PHE A 197 -27.05 16.77 -23.59
N LEU A 198 -26.49 17.97 -23.61
CA LEU A 198 -26.97 19.08 -24.44
C LEU A 198 -26.90 18.75 -25.93
N PHE A 199 -25.79 18.17 -26.40
CA PHE A 199 -25.63 17.76 -27.80
C PHE A 199 -26.65 16.67 -28.19
N LYS A 200 -26.83 15.65 -27.35
CA LYS A 200 -27.79 14.56 -27.59
C LYS A 200 -29.23 15.06 -27.63
N VAL A 201 -29.59 15.96 -26.72
CA VAL A 201 -30.92 16.57 -26.66
C VAL A 201 -31.16 17.47 -27.88
N THR A 202 -30.19 18.31 -28.25
CA THR A 202 -30.28 19.20 -29.42
C THR A 202 -30.44 18.40 -30.72
N ASN A 203 -29.68 17.33 -30.92
CA ASN A 203 -29.82 16.46 -32.09
C ASN A 203 -31.17 15.75 -32.13
N LYS A 204 -31.71 15.31 -30.99
CA LYS A 204 -33.05 14.71 -30.92
C LYS A 204 -34.15 15.72 -31.28
N PHE A 205 -34.04 16.96 -30.81
CA PHE A 205 -34.96 18.04 -31.18
C PHE A 205 -34.88 18.39 -32.68
N ASN A 206 -33.67 18.50 -33.23
CA ASN A 206 -33.48 18.77 -34.65
C ASN A 206 -34.07 17.64 -35.52
N LEU A 207 -33.81 16.37 -35.18
CA LEU A 207 -34.40 15.22 -35.89
C LEU A 207 -35.93 15.18 -35.81
N ASN A 208 -36.52 15.53 -34.66
CA ASN A 208 -37.97 15.62 -34.51
C ASN A 208 -38.55 16.77 -35.33
N LYS A 209 -37.87 17.92 -35.43
CA LYS A 209 -38.27 19.05 -36.27
C LYS A 209 -38.26 18.69 -37.76
N TYR A 210 -37.24 17.95 -38.22
CA TYR A 210 -37.21 17.43 -39.59
C TYR A 210 -38.36 16.44 -39.85
N LYS A 211 -38.66 15.52 -38.93
CA LYS A 211 -39.77 14.57 -39.06
C LYS A 211 -41.15 15.22 -39.11
N ILE A 212 -41.39 16.25 -38.29
CA ILE A 212 -42.65 17.01 -38.30
C ILE A 212 -42.80 17.75 -39.63
N ASN A 213 -41.74 18.38 -40.13
CA ASN A 213 -41.79 19.13 -41.40
C ASN A 213 -41.98 18.22 -42.64
N THR A 214 -41.53 16.96 -42.59
CA THR A 214 -41.76 15.98 -43.68
C THR A 214 -43.14 15.31 -43.63
N SER A 215 -43.89 15.44 -42.53
CA SER A 215 -45.23 14.84 -42.37
C SER A 215 -46.38 15.79 -42.73
N ILE A 216 -46.07 17.03 -43.14
CA ILE A 216 -47.02 18.12 -43.48
C ILE A 216 -46.95 18.46 -45.00
N LYS A 217 -46.38 17.57 -45.82
CA LYS A 217 -46.45 17.63 -47.30
C LYS A 217 -47.19 16.42 -47.81
#